data_AF-A0A7C4H8R8-F1
#
_entry.id   AF-A0A7C4H8R8-F1
#
_cell.length_a   1.000
_cell.length_b   1.000
_cell.length_c   1.000
_cell.angle_alpha   90.00
_cell.angle_beta   90.00
_cell.angle_gamma   90.00
#
_symmetry.space_group_name_H-M   'P 1'
#
loop_
_entity.id
_entity.type
_entity.pdbx_description
1 polymer ?
#
loop_
_entity_poly.entity_id
_entity_poly.type
_entity_poly.pdbx_seq_one_letter_code
_entity_poly.pdbx_strand_id
1 'polypeptide(L)' 'MHRERYMGVSVERVLREVLRRELSDDPEALRLAEEILQAYVTGGRRGVKQLVEAMLEGEPRAGAAEEGGD' A
#
# COMPACT_ATOMS: atom_id res chain seq x y z
N MET A 1 20.85 4.14 17.49
CA MET A 1 19.77 5.12 17.26
C MET A 1 19.14 4.86 15.91
N HIS A 2 17.97 4.21 15.89
CA HIS A 2 17.18 4.08 14.66
C HIS A 2 16.56 5.45 14.37
N ARG A 3 17.06 6.16 13.35
CA ARG A 3 16.34 7.30 12.76
C ARG A 3 15.03 6.75 12.21
N GLU A 4 13.95 6.98 12.94
CA GLU A 4 12.58 6.76 12.48
C GLU A 4 12.44 7.51 11.15
N ARG A 5 12.28 6.73 10.09
CA ARG A 5 12.10 7.25 8.72
C ARG A 5 10.65 7.66 8.57
N TYR A 6 10.32 8.81 9.16
CA TYR A 6 9.07 9.48 8.89
C TYR A 6 9.12 9.99 7.45
N MET A 7 8.36 9.39 6.53
CA MET A 7 7.99 10.10 5.33
C MET A 7 7.16 11.29 5.84
N GLY A 8 7.66 12.51 5.69
CA GLY A 8 6.92 13.69 6.16
C GLY A 8 5.51 13.66 5.60
N VAL A 9 4.49 14.02 6.40
CA VAL A 9 3.06 13.97 6.03
C VAL A 9 2.78 14.63 4.67
N SER A 10 3.58 15.61 4.29
CA SER A 10 3.55 16.27 2.97
C SER A 10 3.92 15.36 1.80
N VAL A 11 4.93 14.50 1.94
CA VAL A 11 5.39 13.60 0.88
C VAL A 11 4.40 12.46 0.67
N GLU A 12 3.87 11.87 1.75
CA GLU A 12 2.83 10.83 1.64
C GLU A 12 1.62 11.36 0.89
N ARG A 13 1.14 12.55 1.25
CA ARG A 13 0.00 13.18 0.60
C ARG A 13 0.24 13.40 -0.90
N VAL A 14 1.40 13.94 -1.28
CA VAL A 14 1.75 14.16 -2.68
C VAL A 14 1.78 12.84 -3.44
N LEU A 15 2.35 11.78 -2.86
CA LEU A 15 2.38 10.47 -3.50
C LEU A 15 0.97 9.89 -3.69
N ARG A 16 0.07 10.02 -2.70
CA ARG A 16 -1.33 9.60 -2.86
C ARG A 16 -2.05 10.36 -3.98
N GLU A 17 -1.84 11.67 -4.07
CA GLU A 17 -2.42 12.49 -5.14
C GLU A 17 -1.89 12.08 -6.52
N VAL A 18 -0.59 11.80 -6.64
CA VAL A 18 0.02 11.29 -7.89
C VAL A 18 -0.54 9.91 -8.25
N LEU A 19 -0.61 8.98 -7.30
CA LEU A 19 -1.13 7.64 -7.55
C LEU A 19 -2.58 7.67 -8.04
N ARG A 20 -3.45 8.46 -7.39
CA ARG A 20 -4.85 8.61 -7.80
C ARG A 20 -5.01 9.20 -9.20
N ARG A 21 -4.11 10.08 -9.61
CA ARG A 21 -4.14 10.70 -10.93
C ARG A 21 -3.65 9.73 -12.01
N GLU A 22 -2.54 9.05 -11.76
CA GLU A 22 -1.88 8.20 -12.76
C GLU A 22 -2.53 6.80 -12.88
N LEU A 23 -3.23 6.35 -11.84
CA LEU A 23 -3.91 5.05 -11.79
C LEU A 23 -5.43 5.20 -11.74
N SER A 24 -5.97 6.34 -12.19
CA SER A 24 -7.43 6.60 -12.17
C SER A 24 -8.23 5.57 -12.95
N ASP A 25 -7.64 5.01 -13.99
CA ASP A 25 -8.29 4.08 -14.93
C ASP A 25 -8.08 2.61 -14.54
N ASP A 26 -7.32 2.34 -13.48
CA ASP A 26 -7.05 0.99 -12.95
C ASP A 26 -7.22 0.98 -11.42
N PRO A 27 -8.44 0.76 -10.93
CA PRO A 27 -8.74 0.73 -9.49
C PRO A 27 -7.95 -0.34 -8.72
N GLU A 28 -7.62 -1.46 -9.36
CA GLU A 28 -6.86 -2.53 -8.72
C GLU A 28 -5.39 -2.13 -8.55
N ALA A 29 -4.79 -1.56 -9.59
CA ALA A 29 -3.43 -1.03 -9.51
C ALA A 29 -3.35 0.13 -8.49
N LEU A 30 -4.34 1.02 -8.46
CA LEU A 30 -4.41 2.11 -7.47
C LEU A 30 -4.43 1.54 -6.04
N ARG A 31 -5.31 0.56 -5.78
CA ARG A 31 -5.40 -0.09 -4.47
C ARG A 31 -4.06 -0.71 -4.06
N LEU A 32 -3.42 -1.44 -4.96
CA LEU A 32 -2.12 -2.06 -4.69
C LEU A 32 -1.04 -1.01 -4.41
N ALA A 33 -1.01 0.08 -5.17
CA ALA A 33 -0.05 1.16 -4.97
C ALA A 33 -0.24 1.87 -3.63
N GLU A 34 -1.50 2.09 -3.21
CA GLU A 34 -1.83 2.65 -1.90
C GLU A 34 -1.46 1.68 -0.75
N GLU A 35 -1.66 0.37 -0.91
CA GLU A 35 -1.22 -0.66 0.05
C GLU A 35 0.31 -0.65 0.21
N ILE A 36 1.06 -0.58 -0.89
CA ILE A 36 2.54 -0.51 -0.86
C ILE A 36 3.02 0.77 -0.16
N LEU A 37 2.41 1.92 -0.48
CA LEU A 37 2.74 3.18 0.17
C LEU A 37 2.46 3.11 1.68
N GLN A 38 1.31 2.56 2.08
CA GLN A 38 0.97 2.38 3.49
C GLN A 38 1.98 1.49 4.20
N ALA A 39 2.36 0.35 3.60
CA ALA A 39 3.36 -0.55 4.15
C ALA A 39 4.74 0.11 4.28
N TYR A 40 5.09 1.01 3.36
CA TYR A 40 6.30 1.80 3.48
C TYR A 40 6.23 2.86 4.58
N VAL A 41 5.11 3.56 4.73
CA VAL A 41 4.93 4.56 5.78
C VAL A 41 5.00 3.92 7.16
N THR A 42 4.42 2.73 7.34
CA THR A 42 4.37 2.04 8.63
C THR A 42 5.66 1.28 8.97
N GLY A 43 6.23 0.57 7.99
CA GLY A 43 7.34 -0.36 8.22
C GLY A 43 8.59 -0.11 7.35
N GLY A 44 8.58 0.97 6.56
CA GLY A 44 9.61 1.23 5.55
C GLY A 44 9.74 0.07 4.56
N ARG A 45 10.97 -0.16 4.09
CA ARG A 45 11.28 -1.30 3.20
C ARG A 45 10.93 -2.67 3.81
N ARG A 46 10.95 -2.80 5.14
CA ARG A 46 10.60 -4.09 5.79
C ARG A 46 9.09 -4.34 5.69
N GLY A 47 8.27 -3.31 5.91
CA GLY A 47 6.82 -3.41 5.74
C GLY A 47 6.44 -3.76 4.29
N VAL A 48 7.06 -3.10 3.31
CA VAL A 48 6.84 -3.45 1.89
C VAL A 48 7.25 -4.90 1.60
N LYS A 49 8.38 -5.36 2.13
CA LYS A 49 8.83 -6.75 1.97
C LYS A 49 7.78 -7.73 2.53
N GLN A 50 7.29 -7.50 3.74
CA GLN A 50 6.27 -8.35 4.36
C GLN A 50 4.96 -8.37 3.56
N LEU A 51 4.52 -7.22 3.03
CA LEU A 51 3.36 -7.16 2.15
C LEU A 51 3.55 -8.03 0.91
N VAL A 52 4.70 -7.93 0.25
CA VAL A 52 5.00 -8.71 -0.97
C VAL A 52 5.08 -10.21 -0.65
N GLU A 53 5.69 -10.59 0.48
CA GLU A 53 5.74 -11.99 0.92
C GLU A 53 4.32 -12.54 1.16
N ALA A 54 3.45 -11.81 1.88
CA ALA A 54 2.06 -12.19 2.11
C ALA A 54 1.25 -12.36 0.80
N MET A 55 1.47 -11.47 -0.18
CA MET A 55 0.83 -11.57 -1.49
C MET A 55 1.26 -12.82 -2.27
N LEU A 56 2.52 -13.23 -2.17
CA LEU A 56 3.04 -14.43 -2.83
C LEU A 56 2.57 -15.71 -2.14
N GLU A 57 2.37 -15.66 -0.83
CA GLU A 57 1.87 -16.78 -0.02
C GLU A 57 0.35 -16.96 -0.13
N GLY A 58 -0.34 -16.04 -0.82
CA GLY A 58 -1.79 -16.10 -1.02
C GLY A 58 -2.58 -15.73 0.23
N GLU A 59 -1.98 -14.99 1.17
CA GLU A 59 -2.69 -14.51 2.35
C GLU A 59 -3.78 -13.51 1.94
N PRO A 60 -4.98 -13.60 2.56
CA PRO A 60 -6.08 -12.69 2.25
C PRO A 60 -5.67 -11.26 2.59
N ARG A 61 -5.70 -10.38 1.56
CA ARG A 61 -5.44 -8.96 1.75
C ARG A 61 -6.48 -8.36 2.67
N ALA A 62 -6.06 -7.57 3.66
CA ALA A 62 -6.96 -6.78 4.49
C ALA A 62 -7.70 -5.77 3.59
N GLY A 63 -8.92 -6.10 3.18
CA GLY A 63 -9.69 -5.36 2.18
C GLY A 63 -10.44 -6.25 1.17
N ALA A 64 -10.13 -7.55 1.10
CA ALA A 64 -10.91 -8.53 0.33
C ALA A 64 -12.10 -9.09 1.14
N ALA A 65 -12.78 -8.21 1.90
CA ALA A 65 -14.03 -8.58 2.55
C ALA A 65 -15.18 -8.32 1.57
N GLU A 66 -15.77 -9.42 1.12
CA GLU A 66 -17.15 -9.53 0.62
C GLU A 66 -17.46 -9.07 -0.80
N GLU A 67 -17.11 -9.89 -1.79
CA GLU A 67 -17.98 -10.13 -2.95
C GLU A 67 -17.92 -11.63 -3.29
N GLY A 68 -18.89 -12.41 -2.83
CA GLY A 68 -18.94 -13.85 -3.09
C GLY A 68 -19.95 -14.59 -2.22
N GLY A 69 -21.19 -14.10 -2.20
CA GLY A 69 -22.30 -14.72 -1.48
C GLY A 69 -23.64 -14.39 -2.13
N ASP A 70 -23.91 -14.98 -3.30
CA ASP A 70 -25.17 -15.65 -3.69
C ASP A 70 -24.96 -16.39 -5.02
#